data_AF-W4VI73-F1
#
_entry.id   AF-W4VI73-F1
#
_cell.length_a   1.000
_cell.length_b   1.000
_cell.length_c   1.000
_cell.angle_alpha   90.00
_cell.angle_beta   90.00
_cell.angle_gamma   90.00
#
_symmetry.space_group_name_H-M   'P 1'
#
loop_
_entity.id
_entity.type
_entity.pdbx_description
1 polymer ?
#
loop_
_entity_poly.entity_id
_entity_poly.type
_entity_poly.pdbx_seq_one_letter_code
_entity_poly.pdbx_strand_id
1 'polypeptide(L)'
;MYNLSLIGGYNDGSYGVNKSITRAEVATIITRHLDLSGSKPTFSDVSSKHWAYLSIGAIEKEEIMGGYKDGSFKPNAPPITRAELSALLVRAYELTGKSPLSFSDVSSKHWANQSIQVLVNNGIAGGYPPDGTFKPSSNVNRAEFATFLARIIKKDNTKIAGGEITVSFIDVGQGDSILLETSNGNTMLVDGGNRYAGDEVIAHLTKRGVSKIDLLVNTHPDADHLGGLIDVLETFSVEKVLDSGKVHTTQTYTDYLTLIDQKDIPFEVAQEGQFIEFDENVIIQVLNSTNDSSDLNESSVVLKVIHEDVSVLLTGDATMENEEEMMKKYNVDADVLKVGHHGSSTSSSLNLLRAVTPDNSILSYGDNSYGHPDSEVVQRLYSVNAEIWSTYYDGSILLETGDNGYSMMSGDMY
;
A
#
# COMPACT_ATOMS: atom_id res chain seq x y z
N MET A 1 -20.21 -3.33 6.98
CA MET A 1 -20.66 -3.69 8.35
C MET A 1 -22.18 -3.68 8.50
N TYR A 2 -22.86 -2.53 8.34
CA TYR A 2 -24.33 -2.46 8.36
C TYR A 2 -24.97 -3.19 7.17
N ASN A 3 -24.45 -2.98 5.95
CA ASN A 3 -24.90 -3.68 4.75
C ASN A 3 -24.64 -5.20 4.75
N LEU A 4 -23.69 -5.66 5.58
CA LEU A 4 -23.41 -7.10 5.79
C LEU A 4 -24.24 -7.68 6.95
N SER A 5 -25.13 -6.89 7.57
CA SER A 5 -25.91 -7.28 8.76
C SER A 5 -25.07 -7.79 9.95
N LEU A 6 -23.80 -7.38 10.03
CA LEU A 6 -22.87 -7.85 11.07
C LEU A 6 -23.03 -7.04 12.36
N ILE A 7 -23.17 -5.71 12.27
CA ILE A 7 -23.35 -4.83 13.42
C ILE A 7 -24.61 -3.98 13.23
N GLY A 8 -25.56 -4.08 14.17
CA GLY A 8 -26.76 -3.26 14.22
C GLY A 8 -26.73 -2.22 15.35
N GLY A 9 -27.67 -1.28 15.32
CA GLY A 9 -27.90 -0.31 16.41
C GLY A 9 -28.61 -0.94 17.62
N TYR A 10 -28.68 -0.19 18.72
CA TYR A 10 -29.43 -0.56 19.92
C TYR A 10 -30.92 -0.19 19.79
N ASN A 11 -31.76 -0.82 20.61
CA ASN A 11 -33.21 -0.56 20.65
C ASN A 11 -33.58 0.90 21.04
N ASP A 12 -32.60 1.68 21.52
CA ASP A 12 -32.73 3.10 21.83
C ASP A 12 -32.49 4.02 20.61
N GLY A 13 -32.29 3.44 19.42
CA GLY A 13 -32.03 4.18 18.18
C GLY A 13 -30.59 4.64 18.02
N SER A 14 -29.71 4.40 19.00
CA SER A 14 -28.28 4.75 18.92
C SER A 14 -27.45 3.62 18.31
N TYR A 15 -26.40 3.97 17.57
CA TYR A 15 -25.41 2.98 17.11
C TYR A 15 -24.39 2.61 18.21
N GLY A 16 -24.29 3.47 19.25
CA GLY A 16 -23.47 3.25 20.43
C GLY A 16 -21.97 3.13 20.17
N VAL A 17 -21.43 3.87 19.20
CA VAL A 17 -20.04 3.77 18.72
C VAL A 17 -18.96 3.77 19.82
N ASN A 18 -19.18 4.53 20.90
CA ASN A 18 -18.24 4.64 22.02
C ASN A 18 -18.51 3.66 23.17
N LYS A 19 -19.58 2.85 23.10
CA LYS A 19 -19.87 1.83 24.12
C LYS A 19 -18.84 0.69 24.01
N SER A 20 -18.34 0.21 25.14
CA SER A 20 -17.49 -0.98 25.16
C SER A 20 -18.25 -2.20 24.65
N ILE A 21 -17.58 -3.06 23.89
CA ILE A 21 -18.19 -4.27 23.32
C ILE A 21 -18.00 -5.48 24.24
N THR A 22 -19.06 -6.25 24.42
CA THR A 22 -19.07 -7.44 25.29
C THR A 22 -18.56 -8.68 24.56
N ARG A 23 -18.17 -9.71 25.32
CA ARG A 23 -17.75 -11.01 24.78
C ARG A 23 -18.89 -11.71 24.01
N ALA A 24 -20.13 -11.59 24.48
CA ALA A 24 -21.31 -12.14 23.80
C ALA A 24 -21.62 -11.43 22.46
N GLU A 25 -21.42 -10.11 22.38
CA GLU A 25 -21.56 -9.35 21.13
C GLU A 25 -20.51 -9.81 20.11
N VAL A 26 -19.23 -9.86 20.50
CA VAL A 26 -18.16 -10.33 19.61
C VAL A 26 -18.42 -11.75 19.13
N ALA A 27 -18.78 -12.67 20.04
CA ALA A 27 -19.12 -14.06 19.70
C ALA A 27 -20.17 -14.13 18.59
N THR A 28 -21.26 -13.39 18.76
CA THR A 28 -22.39 -13.40 17.82
C THR A 28 -22.03 -12.84 16.46
N ILE A 29 -21.22 -11.77 16.43
CA ILE A 29 -20.80 -11.12 15.19
C ILE A 29 -19.86 -12.05 14.40
N ILE A 30 -18.89 -12.67 15.07
CA ILE A 30 -17.92 -13.57 14.43
C ILE A 30 -18.59 -14.87 13.96
N THR A 31 -19.47 -15.48 14.78
CA THR A 31 -20.29 -16.63 14.34
C THR A 31 -21.07 -16.32 13.07
N ARG A 32 -21.70 -15.14 12.98
CA ARG A 32 -22.46 -14.75 11.79
C ARG A 32 -21.57 -14.54 10.57
N HIS A 33 -20.44 -13.88 10.77
CA HIS A 33 -19.54 -13.55 9.67
C HIS A 33 -18.89 -14.80 9.06
N LEU A 34 -18.47 -15.74 9.89
CA LEU A 34 -17.85 -17.00 9.47
C LEU A 34 -18.87 -18.11 9.15
N ASP A 35 -20.17 -17.79 9.13
CA ASP A 35 -21.28 -18.73 8.90
C ASP A 35 -21.21 -20.01 9.77
N LEU A 36 -20.84 -19.85 11.05
CA LEU A 36 -20.65 -20.98 11.95
C LEU A 36 -21.98 -21.54 12.44
N SER A 37 -22.08 -22.87 12.46
CA SER A 37 -23.24 -23.56 13.02
C SER A 37 -23.32 -23.39 14.54
N GLY A 38 -24.47 -22.91 15.02
CA GLY A 38 -24.76 -22.76 16.44
C GLY A 38 -24.54 -24.05 17.24
N SER A 39 -23.94 -23.95 18.42
CA SER A 39 -23.66 -25.09 19.29
C SER A 39 -23.96 -24.79 20.76
N LYS A 40 -24.07 -25.83 21.58
CA LYS A 40 -24.33 -25.71 23.02
C LYS A 40 -23.01 -25.43 23.77
N PRO A 41 -22.90 -24.31 24.52
CA PRO A 41 -21.70 -24.02 25.29
C PRO A 41 -21.56 -24.88 26.55
N THR A 42 -20.33 -25.05 27.03
CA THR A 42 -20.03 -25.79 28.28
C THR A 42 -19.89 -24.91 29.52
N PHE A 43 -19.93 -23.59 29.36
CA PHE A 43 -19.69 -22.62 30.43
C PHE A 43 -20.81 -22.54 31.47
N SER A 44 -20.41 -22.37 32.74
CA SER A 44 -21.32 -22.42 33.90
C SER A 44 -22.24 -21.19 34.03
N ASP A 45 -21.85 -20.05 33.46
CA ASP A 45 -22.53 -18.75 33.58
C ASP A 45 -23.33 -18.36 32.33
N VAL A 46 -23.44 -19.25 31.34
CA VAL A 46 -24.19 -18.99 30.11
C VAL A 46 -25.52 -19.76 30.15
N SER A 47 -26.59 -19.05 30.52
CA SER A 47 -27.95 -19.61 30.54
C SER A 47 -28.39 -20.05 29.13
N SER A 48 -29.13 -21.16 29.03
CA SER A 48 -29.78 -21.60 27.77
C SER A 48 -30.80 -20.59 27.22
N LYS A 49 -31.22 -19.62 28.02
CA LYS A 49 -32.08 -18.50 27.61
C LYS A 49 -31.29 -17.26 27.18
N HIS A 50 -29.97 -17.27 27.28
CA HIS A 50 -29.13 -16.14 26.88
C HIS A 50 -29.19 -15.97 25.35
N TRP A 51 -29.37 -14.75 24.86
CA TRP A 51 -29.55 -14.48 23.43
C TRP A 51 -28.36 -14.94 22.58
N ALA A 52 -27.14 -14.89 23.14
CA ALA A 52 -25.92 -15.36 22.48
C ALA A 52 -25.60 -16.85 22.74
N TYR A 53 -26.49 -17.64 23.35
CA TYR A 53 -26.19 -19.00 23.81
C TYR A 53 -25.57 -19.88 22.71
N LEU A 54 -26.20 -19.93 21.54
CA LEU A 54 -25.75 -20.77 20.42
C LEU A 54 -24.48 -20.24 19.76
N SER A 55 -24.32 -18.92 19.68
CA SER A 55 -23.10 -18.31 19.13
C SER A 55 -21.91 -18.54 20.04
N ILE A 56 -22.09 -18.43 21.36
CA ILE A 56 -21.03 -18.72 22.35
C ILE A 56 -20.58 -20.17 22.24
N GLY A 57 -21.51 -21.13 22.12
CA GLY A 57 -21.13 -22.52 21.93
C GLY A 57 -20.47 -22.79 20.57
N ALA A 58 -20.81 -22.03 19.52
CA ALA A 58 -20.16 -22.16 18.21
C ALA A 58 -18.69 -21.72 18.26
N ILE A 59 -18.40 -20.52 18.78
CA ILE A 59 -17.01 -20.04 18.92
C ILE A 59 -16.17 -20.88 19.88
N GLU A 60 -16.80 -21.54 20.86
CA GLU A 60 -16.14 -22.48 21.77
C GLU A 60 -15.76 -23.76 21.03
N LYS A 61 -16.70 -24.33 20.27
CA LYS A 61 -16.52 -25.57 19.51
C LYS A 61 -15.41 -25.45 18.46
N GLU A 62 -15.32 -24.30 17.80
CA GLU A 62 -14.28 -23.99 16.80
C GLU A 62 -12.99 -23.45 17.44
N GLU A 63 -12.86 -23.49 18.78
CA GLU A 63 -11.69 -23.04 19.54
C GLU A 63 -11.29 -21.56 19.33
N ILE A 64 -12.17 -20.77 18.72
CA ILE A 64 -11.97 -19.34 18.46
C ILE A 64 -11.88 -18.55 19.77
N MET A 65 -12.76 -18.86 20.73
CA MET A 65 -12.79 -18.19 22.02
C MET A 65 -13.26 -19.12 23.14
N GLY A 66 -12.37 -19.32 24.11
CA GLY A 66 -12.66 -20.08 25.34
C GLY A 66 -13.11 -19.22 26.52
N GLY A 67 -13.36 -19.89 27.65
CA GLY A 67 -13.71 -19.28 28.93
C GLY A 67 -12.53 -19.07 29.86
N TYR A 68 -12.83 -18.61 31.08
CA TYR A 68 -11.87 -18.41 32.15
C TYR A 68 -11.63 -19.73 32.91
N LYS A 69 -10.54 -19.77 33.69
CA LYS A 69 -10.15 -20.97 34.47
C LYS A 69 -11.19 -21.43 35.48
N ASP A 70 -12.11 -20.54 35.87
CA ASP A 70 -13.23 -20.85 36.77
C ASP A 70 -14.43 -21.50 36.05
N GLY A 71 -14.32 -21.76 34.74
CA GLY A 71 -15.38 -22.35 33.92
C GLY A 71 -16.45 -21.37 33.46
N SER A 72 -16.25 -20.06 33.67
CA SER A 72 -17.15 -19.00 33.19
C SER A 72 -16.74 -18.48 31.80
N PHE A 73 -17.70 -17.98 31.03
CA PHE A 73 -17.47 -17.24 29.78
C PHE A 73 -17.50 -15.73 29.98
N LYS A 74 -18.23 -15.23 30.98
CA LYS A 74 -18.49 -13.81 31.26
C LYS A 74 -19.09 -13.07 30.06
N PRO A 75 -20.30 -13.46 29.60
CA PRO A 75 -20.88 -12.97 28.35
C PRO A 75 -21.10 -11.44 28.32
N ASN A 76 -21.39 -10.83 29.48
CA ASN A 76 -21.83 -9.44 29.56
C ASN A 76 -20.80 -8.49 30.20
N ALA A 77 -19.98 -8.96 31.14
CA ALA A 77 -18.98 -8.14 31.84
C ALA A 77 -17.88 -9.00 32.48
N PRO A 78 -16.61 -8.52 32.52
CA PRO A 78 -16.14 -7.27 31.93
C PRO A 78 -16.18 -7.30 30.38
N PRO A 79 -16.21 -6.14 29.72
CA PRO A 79 -16.06 -6.06 28.26
C PRO A 79 -14.76 -6.69 27.78
N ILE A 80 -14.70 -7.01 26.49
CA ILE A 80 -13.50 -7.63 25.92
C ILE A 80 -12.32 -6.64 25.90
N THR A 81 -11.15 -7.10 26.30
CA THR A 81 -9.91 -6.31 26.20
C THR A 81 -9.30 -6.35 24.80
N ARG A 82 -8.45 -5.37 24.46
CA ARG A 82 -7.70 -5.39 23.19
C ARG A 82 -6.89 -6.67 23.01
N ALA A 83 -6.24 -7.16 24.07
CA ALA A 83 -5.47 -8.41 24.03
C ALA A 83 -6.34 -9.65 23.75
N GLU A 84 -7.50 -9.77 24.41
CA GLU A 84 -8.46 -10.85 24.16
C GLU A 84 -9.01 -10.78 22.74
N LEU A 85 -9.34 -9.58 22.25
CA LEU A 85 -9.78 -9.40 20.88
C LEU A 85 -8.69 -9.79 19.87
N SER A 86 -7.43 -9.39 20.10
CA SER A 86 -6.32 -9.79 19.22
C SER A 86 -6.18 -11.30 19.13
N ALA A 87 -6.15 -11.99 20.26
CA ALA A 87 -6.03 -13.45 20.27
C ALA A 87 -7.23 -14.15 19.63
N LEU A 88 -8.44 -13.60 19.80
CA LEU A 88 -9.65 -14.09 19.16
C LEU A 88 -9.59 -13.95 17.64
N LEU A 89 -9.24 -12.77 17.12
CA LEU A 89 -9.22 -12.50 15.68
C LEU A 89 -8.13 -13.31 14.97
N VAL A 90 -6.96 -13.52 15.61
CA VAL A 90 -5.93 -14.42 15.04
C VAL A 90 -6.45 -15.84 14.85
N ARG A 91 -7.16 -16.39 15.84
CA ARG A 91 -7.73 -17.74 15.72
C ARG A 91 -8.89 -17.80 14.74
N ALA A 92 -9.80 -16.82 14.80
CA ALA A 92 -11.00 -16.78 13.98
C ALA A 92 -10.70 -16.74 12.46
N TYR A 93 -9.62 -16.06 12.08
CA TYR A 93 -9.26 -15.83 10.68
C TYR A 93 -7.91 -16.46 10.30
N GLU A 94 -7.40 -17.36 11.13
CA GLU A 94 -6.14 -18.10 10.91
C GLU A 94 -4.95 -17.22 10.50
N LEU A 95 -4.87 -16.02 11.08
CA LEU A 95 -3.90 -15.00 10.67
C LEU A 95 -2.47 -15.41 11.03
N THR A 96 -1.53 -15.13 10.13
CA THR A 96 -0.10 -15.44 10.29
C THR A 96 0.78 -14.20 10.11
N GLY A 97 2.10 -14.36 10.29
CA GLY A 97 3.08 -13.28 10.15
C GLY A 97 3.55 -12.67 11.48
N LYS A 98 4.56 -11.81 11.41
CA LYS A 98 5.17 -11.20 12.59
C LYS A 98 5.73 -9.83 12.24
N SER A 99 5.23 -8.80 12.91
CA SER A 99 5.76 -7.45 12.77
C SER A 99 7.06 -7.27 13.57
N PRO A 100 8.01 -6.44 13.10
CA PRO A 100 9.15 -6.00 13.90
C PRO A 100 8.76 -4.90 14.91
N LEU A 101 7.56 -4.32 14.80
CA LEU A 101 7.11 -3.21 15.66
C LEU A 101 6.94 -3.68 17.11
N SER A 102 7.56 -2.96 18.04
CA SER A 102 7.42 -3.23 19.48
C SER A 102 6.61 -2.13 20.17
N PHE A 103 5.84 -2.51 21.19
CA PHE A 103 5.06 -1.57 22.00
C PHE A 103 5.64 -1.50 23.41
N SER A 104 5.72 -0.29 23.96
CA SER A 104 6.33 -0.03 25.27
C SER A 104 5.60 -0.73 26.43
N ASP A 105 4.32 -1.02 26.27
CA ASP A 105 3.45 -1.66 27.28
C ASP A 105 3.14 -3.14 26.98
N VAL A 106 3.77 -3.73 25.95
CA VAL A 106 3.61 -5.16 25.62
C VAL A 106 4.94 -5.88 25.71
N SER A 107 5.20 -6.49 26.87
CA SER A 107 6.37 -7.36 27.07
C SER A 107 6.38 -8.53 26.07
N SER A 108 7.57 -8.97 25.65
CA SER A 108 7.75 -10.19 24.84
C SER A 108 7.25 -11.46 25.52
N LYS A 109 7.09 -11.45 26.85
CA LYS A 109 6.50 -12.55 27.64
C LYS A 109 4.99 -12.41 27.85
N HIS A 110 4.37 -11.32 27.39
CA HIS A 110 2.94 -11.12 27.52
C HIS A 110 2.20 -12.18 26.69
N TRP A 111 1.18 -12.81 27.25
CA TRP A 111 0.49 -13.95 26.62
C TRP A 111 -0.12 -13.63 25.24
N ALA A 112 -0.54 -12.38 25.04
CA ALA A 112 -1.07 -11.89 23.75
C ALA A 112 -0.01 -11.29 22.82
N ASN A 113 1.27 -11.26 23.20
CA ASN A 113 2.32 -10.59 22.41
C ASN A 113 2.32 -11.08 20.95
N GLN A 114 2.35 -12.40 20.74
CA GLN A 114 2.34 -12.97 19.40
C GLN A 114 1.08 -12.57 18.60
N SER A 115 -0.10 -12.65 19.20
CA SER A 115 -1.34 -12.28 18.51
C SER A 115 -1.39 -10.80 18.16
N ILE A 116 -0.86 -9.94 19.03
CA ILE A 116 -0.74 -8.50 18.76
C ILE A 116 0.19 -8.26 17.57
N GLN A 117 1.34 -8.93 17.53
CA GLN A 117 2.29 -8.82 16.41
C GLN A 117 1.68 -9.28 15.08
N VAL A 118 0.89 -10.35 15.09
CA VAL A 118 0.15 -10.82 13.91
C VAL A 118 -0.83 -9.76 13.43
N LEU A 119 -1.65 -9.17 14.32
CA LEU A 119 -2.62 -8.15 13.90
C LEU A 119 -1.94 -6.90 13.31
N VAL A 120 -0.81 -6.50 13.87
CA VAL A 120 -0.05 -5.35 13.37
C VAL A 120 0.60 -5.64 12.03
N ASN A 121 1.18 -6.84 11.87
CA ASN A 121 1.72 -7.30 10.59
C ASN A 121 0.66 -7.25 9.48
N ASN A 122 -0.57 -7.63 9.81
CA ASN A 122 -1.68 -7.67 8.86
C ASN A 122 -2.40 -6.33 8.69
N GLY A 123 -1.88 -5.23 9.25
CA GLY A 123 -2.51 -3.90 9.15
C GLY A 123 -3.86 -3.78 9.87
N ILE A 124 -4.26 -4.77 10.67
CA ILE A 124 -5.57 -4.84 11.34
C ILE A 124 -5.61 -3.92 12.56
N ALA A 125 -4.52 -3.89 13.34
CA ALA A 125 -4.38 -3.06 14.52
C ALA A 125 -3.09 -2.24 14.49
N GLY A 126 -3.12 -1.07 15.12
CA GLY A 126 -1.94 -0.23 15.34
C GLY A 126 -1.82 0.20 16.81
N GLY A 127 -0.67 0.77 17.17
CA GLY A 127 -0.49 1.42 18.48
C GLY A 127 -1.14 2.79 18.56
N TYR A 128 -0.97 3.45 19.69
CA TYR A 128 -1.44 4.83 19.92
C TYR A 128 -0.26 5.81 19.77
N PRO A 129 -0.11 6.51 18.64
CA PRO A 129 0.87 7.59 18.56
C PRO A 129 0.38 8.82 19.36
N PRO A 130 1.29 9.61 19.96
CA PRO A 130 2.74 9.42 20.00
C PRO A 130 3.22 8.52 21.17
N ASP A 131 2.31 7.95 21.98
CA ASP A 131 2.65 7.26 23.23
C ASP A 131 3.36 5.89 23.03
N GLY A 132 3.27 5.31 21.83
CA GLY A 132 3.96 4.06 21.46
C GLY A 132 3.41 2.82 22.16
N THR A 133 2.22 2.90 22.75
CA THR A 133 1.56 1.80 23.47
C THR A 133 0.54 1.07 22.60
N PHE A 134 0.23 -0.19 22.93
CA PHE A 134 -0.87 -0.96 22.35
C PHE A 134 -2.13 -0.96 23.23
N LYS A 135 -1.97 -0.72 24.53
CA LYS A 135 -3.02 -0.74 25.56
C LYS A 135 -3.72 -2.10 25.67
N PRO A 136 -2.99 -3.22 25.87
CA PRO A 136 -3.52 -4.58 25.80
C PRO A 136 -4.63 -4.86 26.82
N SER A 137 -4.62 -4.18 27.96
CA SER A 137 -5.62 -4.33 29.03
C SER A 137 -6.81 -3.37 28.90
N SER A 138 -6.82 -2.48 27.91
CA SER A 138 -7.95 -1.56 27.71
C SER A 138 -9.12 -2.26 27.05
N ASN A 139 -10.33 -1.88 27.45
CA ASN A 139 -11.57 -2.39 26.86
C ASN A 139 -11.75 -1.81 25.46
N VAL A 140 -12.19 -2.67 24.53
CA VAL A 140 -12.47 -2.28 23.14
C VAL A 140 -13.86 -1.63 23.06
N ASN A 141 -13.96 -0.52 22.33
CA ASN A 141 -15.26 0.05 21.99
C ASN A 141 -15.79 -0.46 20.64
N ARG A 142 -17.08 -0.24 20.38
CA ARG A 142 -17.73 -0.75 19.16
C ARG A 142 -17.14 -0.19 17.87
N ALA A 143 -16.72 1.07 17.85
CA ALA A 143 -16.06 1.65 16.69
C ALA A 143 -14.71 0.97 16.40
N GLU A 144 -13.92 0.75 17.44
CA GLU A 144 -12.61 0.10 17.34
C GLU A 144 -12.73 -1.37 16.91
N PHE A 145 -13.66 -2.13 17.50
CA PHE A 145 -13.98 -3.47 17.03
C PHE A 145 -14.43 -3.46 15.57
N ALA A 146 -15.28 -2.51 15.19
CA ALA A 146 -15.76 -2.38 13.83
C ALA A 146 -14.63 -2.09 12.85
N THR A 147 -13.65 -1.26 13.23
CA THR A 147 -12.47 -0.97 12.43
C THR A 147 -11.62 -2.22 12.23
N PHE A 148 -11.38 -3.02 13.28
CA PHE A 148 -10.58 -4.25 13.16
C PHE A 148 -11.25 -5.26 12.23
N LEU A 149 -12.55 -5.49 12.43
CA LEU A 149 -13.32 -6.41 11.60
C LEU A 149 -13.47 -5.90 10.16
N ALA A 150 -13.62 -4.59 9.94
CA ALA A 150 -13.67 -4.02 8.60
C ALA A 150 -12.35 -4.22 7.84
N ARG A 151 -11.20 -4.07 8.52
CA ARG A 151 -9.87 -4.34 7.93
C ARG A 151 -9.69 -5.81 7.59
N ILE A 152 -10.17 -6.71 8.43
CA ILE A 152 -10.17 -8.16 8.14
C ILE A 152 -11.05 -8.47 6.94
N ILE A 153 -12.31 -8.00 6.93
CA ILE A 153 -13.23 -8.22 5.80
C ILE A 153 -12.66 -7.63 4.52
N LYS A 154 -12.03 -6.44 4.58
CA LYS A 154 -11.33 -5.86 3.43
C LYS A 154 -10.22 -6.81 2.96
N LYS A 155 -9.40 -7.34 3.87
CA LYS A 155 -8.31 -8.26 3.54
C LYS A 155 -8.77 -9.63 3.01
N ASP A 156 -9.84 -10.19 3.55
CA ASP A 156 -10.42 -11.45 3.08
C ASP A 156 -11.14 -11.27 1.74
N ASN A 157 -11.73 -10.10 1.52
CA ASN A 157 -12.31 -9.74 0.23
C ASN A 157 -11.25 -9.35 -0.81
N THR A 158 -10.08 -8.82 -0.44
CA THR A 158 -8.98 -8.61 -1.39
C THR A 158 -8.43 -9.96 -1.87
N LYS A 159 -8.31 -10.96 -0.99
CA LYS A 159 -7.94 -12.34 -1.36
C LYS A 159 -8.89 -13.04 -2.35
N ILE A 160 -10.08 -12.50 -2.60
CA ILE A 160 -11.07 -13.05 -3.56
C ILE A 160 -11.48 -12.02 -4.64
N ALA A 161 -11.09 -10.73 -4.51
CA ALA A 161 -11.57 -9.66 -5.39
C ALA A 161 -10.68 -8.40 -5.45
N GLY A 162 -9.38 -8.48 -5.14
CA GLY A 162 -8.44 -7.37 -5.29
C GLY A 162 -8.24 -6.95 -6.75
N GLY A 163 -8.30 -7.94 -7.63
CA GLY A 163 -8.08 -7.84 -9.07
C GLY A 163 -6.64 -7.40 -9.40
N GLU A 164 -6.09 -7.98 -10.46
CA GLU A 164 -4.68 -7.81 -10.79
C GLU A 164 -4.35 -6.32 -11.07
N ILE A 165 -3.14 -5.91 -10.68
CA ILE A 165 -2.51 -4.69 -11.16
C ILE A 165 -1.40 -5.03 -12.13
N THR A 166 -1.18 -4.12 -13.07
CA THR A 166 -0.02 -4.14 -13.95
C THR A 166 0.79 -2.86 -13.78
N VAL A 167 2.12 -2.97 -13.86
CA VAL A 167 3.04 -1.83 -13.89
C VAL A 167 3.97 -2.00 -15.09
N SER A 168 3.76 -1.20 -16.13
CA SER A 168 4.63 -1.14 -17.30
C SER A 168 5.69 -0.08 -17.10
N PHE A 169 6.97 -0.47 -17.17
CA PHE A 169 8.10 0.44 -17.34
C PHE A 169 8.35 0.56 -18.85
N ILE A 170 7.94 1.68 -19.43
CA ILE A 170 7.90 1.88 -20.88
C ILE A 170 9.29 2.25 -21.36
N ASP A 171 9.76 1.59 -22.42
CA ASP A 171 11.00 1.97 -23.10
C ASP A 171 10.80 3.28 -23.87
N VAL A 172 11.19 4.38 -23.22
CA VAL A 172 11.15 5.75 -23.77
C VAL A 172 12.55 6.23 -24.18
N GLY A 173 13.52 5.31 -24.30
CA GLY A 173 14.93 5.66 -24.39
C GLY A 173 15.45 6.22 -23.07
N GLN A 174 16.16 7.35 -23.12
CA GLN A 174 16.63 8.02 -21.90
C GLN A 174 15.44 8.66 -21.19
N GLY A 175 15.18 8.28 -19.93
CA GLY A 175 14.11 8.83 -19.11
C GLY A 175 13.22 7.78 -18.46
N ASP A 176 12.19 8.26 -17.78
CA ASP A 176 11.17 7.41 -17.14
C ASP A 176 9.80 7.63 -17.77
N SER A 177 9.06 6.53 -17.98
CA SER A 177 7.62 6.56 -18.12
C SER A 177 7.04 5.23 -17.63
N ILE A 178 6.13 5.31 -16.66
CA ILE A 178 5.66 4.14 -15.92
C ILE A 178 4.14 4.19 -15.85
N LEU A 179 3.49 3.19 -16.42
CA LEU A 179 2.03 3.06 -16.42
C LEU A 179 1.62 2.02 -15.39
N LEU A 180 0.83 2.43 -14.39
CA LEU A 180 0.15 1.54 -13.46
C LEU A 180 -1.33 1.44 -13.84
N GLU A 181 -1.83 0.21 -13.93
CA GLU A 181 -3.23 -0.08 -14.25
C GLU A 181 -3.79 -1.06 -13.24
N THR A 182 -5.08 -0.94 -12.99
CA THR A 182 -5.82 -1.81 -12.08
C THR A 182 -6.93 -2.52 -12.84
N SER A 183 -7.33 -3.70 -12.36
CA SER A 183 -8.40 -4.50 -12.95
C SER A 183 -9.75 -3.79 -13.13
N ASN A 184 -10.05 -2.73 -12.37
CA ASN A 184 -11.26 -1.94 -12.53
C ASN A 184 -11.15 -0.81 -13.57
N GLY A 185 -9.98 -0.69 -14.21
CA GLY A 185 -9.70 0.25 -15.29
C GLY A 185 -9.12 1.59 -14.85
N ASN A 186 -8.78 1.79 -13.57
CA ASN A 186 -8.06 3.00 -13.17
C ASN A 186 -6.62 2.96 -13.69
N THR A 187 -6.14 4.10 -14.18
CA THR A 187 -4.81 4.25 -14.78
C THR A 187 -4.04 5.42 -14.17
N MET A 188 -2.80 5.16 -13.77
CA MET A 188 -1.84 6.17 -13.31
C MET A 188 -0.62 6.14 -14.23
N LEU A 189 -0.27 7.28 -14.82
CA LEU A 189 0.98 7.44 -15.57
C LEU A 189 1.94 8.28 -14.74
N VAL A 190 3.12 7.75 -14.47
CA VAL A 190 4.23 8.42 -13.78
C VAL A 190 5.31 8.72 -14.81
N ASP A 191 5.54 10.00 -15.07
CA ASP A 191 6.47 10.51 -16.09
C ASP A 191 6.17 10.05 -17.53
N GLY A 192 6.78 10.72 -18.50
CA GLY A 192 6.51 10.58 -19.94
C GLY A 192 7.77 10.54 -20.80
N GLY A 193 8.96 10.41 -20.21
CA GLY A 193 10.21 10.41 -20.94
C GLY A 193 10.55 11.79 -21.54
N ASN A 194 11.53 11.79 -22.43
CA ASN A 194 11.88 12.97 -23.24
C ASN A 194 10.74 13.41 -24.17
N ARG A 195 10.80 14.64 -24.68
CA ARG A 195 9.80 15.17 -25.63
C ARG A 195 9.68 14.34 -26.92
N TYR A 196 10.73 13.64 -27.35
CA TYR A 196 10.64 12.75 -28.51
C TYR A 196 9.95 11.41 -28.21
N ALA A 197 9.75 11.07 -26.93
CA ALA A 197 9.18 9.80 -26.50
C ALA A 197 7.64 9.83 -26.42
N GLY A 198 7.01 11.00 -26.58
CA GLY A 198 5.56 11.14 -26.48
C GLY A 198 4.79 10.19 -27.39
N ASP A 199 5.23 10.02 -28.65
CA ASP A 199 4.63 9.06 -29.59
C ASP A 199 4.69 7.61 -29.08
N GLU A 200 5.79 7.22 -28.42
CA GLU A 200 5.96 5.86 -27.88
C GLU A 200 5.07 5.65 -26.64
N VAL A 201 5.01 6.63 -25.75
CA VAL A 201 4.10 6.59 -24.59
C VAL A 201 2.64 6.51 -25.06
N ILE A 202 2.25 7.32 -26.05
CA ILE A 202 0.90 7.27 -26.64
C ILE A 202 0.62 5.91 -27.28
N ALA A 203 1.58 5.36 -28.03
CA ALA A 203 1.45 4.05 -28.66
C ALA A 203 1.26 2.95 -27.61
N HIS A 204 2.06 2.97 -26.53
CA HIS A 204 1.95 2.01 -25.44
C HIS A 204 0.58 2.10 -24.75
N LEU A 205 0.17 3.31 -24.32
CA LEU A 205 -1.14 3.55 -23.69
C LEU A 205 -2.30 3.09 -24.59
N THR A 206 -2.21 3.40 -25.89
CA THR A 206 -3.22 2.97 -26.88
C THR A 206 -3.27 1.45 -27.02
N LYS A 207 -2.11 0.78 -27.06
CA LYS A 207 -2.00 -0.69 -27.15
C LYS A 207 -2.60 -1.38 -25.92
N ARG A 208 -2.46 -0.76 -24.75
CA ARG A 208 -3.07 -1.18 -23.48
C ARG A 208 -4.58 -0.92 -23.39
N GLY A 209 -5.14 -0.17 -24.33
CA GLY A 209 -6.56 0.20 -24.33
C GLY A 209 -6.89 1.32 -23.34
N VAL A 210 -5.89 2.09 -22.91
CA VAL A 210 -6.09 3.27 -22.06
C VAL A 210 -6.90 4.30 -22.84
N SER A 211 -7.99 4.77 -22.25
CA SER A 211 -8.88 5.79 -22.86
C SER A 211 -8.88 7.11 -22.07
N LYS A 212 -8.48 7.06 -20.81
CA LYS A 212 -8.27 8.19 -19.90
C LYS A 212 -7.14 7.87 -18.94
N ILE A 213 -6.55 8.90 -18.36
CA ILE A 213 -5.56 8.82 -17.28
C ILE A 213 -6.21 9.39 -16.02
N ASP A 214 -6.48 8.56 -15.02
CA ASP A 214 -7.08 9.01 -13.76
C ASP A 214 -6.10 9.88 -12.96
N LEU A 215 -4.82 9.51 -12.98
CA LEU A 215 -3.76 10.26 -12.31
C LEU A 215 -2.51 10.35 -13.16
N LEU A 216 -2.12 11.56 -13.54
CA LEU A 216 -0.83 11.86 -14.14
C LEU A 216 0.12 12.36 -13.05
N VAL A 217 1.23 11.68 -12.84
CA VAL A 217 2.27 12.10 -11.90
C VAL A 217 3.49 12.59 -12.66
N ASN A 218 3.96 13.79 -12.35
CA ASN A 218 5.26 14.28 -12.79
C ASN A 218 6.22 14.32 -11.59
N THR A 219 7.28 13.53 -11.64
CA THR A 219 8.19 13.38 -10.49
C THR A 219 9.03 14.63 -10.27
N HIS A 220 9.58 15.23 -11.33
CA HIS A 220 10.38 16.45 -11.29
C HIS A 220 10.44 17.09 -12.68
N PRO A 221 10.92 18.35 -12.84
CA PRO A 221 10.68 19.12 -14.05
C PRO A 221 11.72 18.91 -15.17
N ASP A 222 12.56 17.88 -15.07
CA ASP A 222 13.55 17.57 -16.10
C ASP A 222 12.93 16.93 -17.34
N ALA A 223 13.58 17.18 -18.48
CA ALA A 223 12.98 16.94 -19.78
C ALA A 223 12.77 15.45 -20.07
N ASP A 224 13.62 14.57 -19.55
CA ASP A 224 13.54 13.12 -19.68
C ASP A 224 12.50 12.47 -18.73
N HIS A 225 11.77 13.28 -17.98
CA HIS A 225 10.62 12.85 -17.18
C HIS A 225 9.34 13.54 -17.65
N LEU A 226 9.39 14.86 -17.77
CA LEU A 226 8.21 15.66 -18.11
C LEU A 226 7.94 15.72 -19.63
N GLY A 227 8.95 15.53 -20.47
CA GLY A 227 8.93 15.93 -21.87
C GLY A 227 7.78 15.34 -22.68
N GLY A 228 7.62 14.02 -22.66
CA GLY A 228 6.55 13.34 -23.41
C GLY A 228 5.16 13.51 -22.80
N LEU A 229 5.06 14.04 -21.57
CA LEU A 229 3.76 14.35 -20.96
C LEU A 229 3.00 15.44 -21.72
N ILE A 230 3.69 16.28 -22.49
CA ILE A 230 3.05 17.28 -23.37
C ILE A 230 2.14 16.58 -24.39
N ASP A 231 2.68 15.61 -25.13
CA ASP A 231 1.93 14.90 -26.17
C ASP A 231 0.83 14.01 -25.56
N VAL A 232 1.09 13.44 -24.37
CA VAL A 232 0.09 12.69 -23.59
C VAL A 232 -1.08 13.59 -23.19
N LEU A 233 -0.82 14.78 -22.63
CA LEU A 233 -1.85 15.75 -22.24
C LEU A 233 -2.66 16.24 -23.44
N GLU A 234 -2.04 16.38 -24.62
CA GLU A 234 -2.74 16.73 -25.85
C GLU A 234 -3.69 15.62 -26.31
N THR A 235 -3.28 14.35 -26.16
CA THR A 235 -3.96 13.18 -26.72
C THR A 235 -5.00 12.55 -25.80
N PHE A 236 -4.69 12.37 -24.52
CA PHE A 236 -5.55 11.68 -23.56
C PHE A 236 -6.28 12.66 -22.64
N SER A 237 -7.46 12.26 -22.18
CA SER A 237 -8.13 12.95 -21.07
C SER A 237 -7.42 12.59 -19.76
N VAL A 238 -7.02 13.60 -18.99
CA VAL A 238 -6.38 13.43 -17.67
C VAL A 238 -7.32 13.99 -16.61
N GLU A 239 -7.68 13.17 -15.61
CA GLU A 239 -8.61 13.60 -14.56
C GLU A 239 -7.94 14.44 -13.47
N LYS A 240 -6.66 14.14 -13.16
CA LYS A 240 -5.88 14.87 -12.16
C LYS A 240 -4.39 14.78 -12.45
N VAL A 241 -3.68 15.87 -12.14
CA VAL A 241 -2.23 15.95 -12.13
C VAL A 241 -1.72 16.03 -10.69
N LEU A 242 -0.70 15.25 -10.37
CA LEU A 242 0.12 15.37 -9.18
C LEU A 242 1.56 15.71 -9.59
N ASP A 243 2.12 16.80 -9.09
CA ASP A 243 3.42 17.31 -9.49
C ASP A 243 4.29 17.61 -8.25
N SER A 244 5.61 17.62 -8.36
CA SER A 244 6.49 18.01 -7.25
C SER A 244 6.32 19.48 -6.82
N GLY A 245 5.72 20.31 -7.67
CA GLY A 245 5.62 21.76 -7.49
C GLY A 245 6.95 22.47 -7.71
N LYS A 246 7.98 21.76 -8.21
CA LYS A 246 9.30 22.34 -8.45
C LYS A 246 9.28 23.19 -9.70
N VAL A 247 9.32 24.51 -9.49
CA VAL A 247 9.33 25.48 -10.59
C VAL A 247 10.63 25.35 -11.40
N HIS A 248 10.48 25.30 -12.72
CA HIS A 248 11.58 25.36 -13.67
C HIS A 248 11.25 26.32 -14.81
N THR A 249 12.26 26.96 -15.43
CA THR A 249 12.04 28.01 -16.45
C THR A 249 12.20 27.51 -17.88
N THR A 250 12.18 26.19 -18.10
CA THR A 250 12.28 25.64 -19.46
C THR A 250 10.99 25.85 -20.23
N GLN A 251 11.11 25.88 -21.56
CA GLN A 251 9.93 25.91 -22.42
C GLN A 251 9.06 24.68 -22.20
N THR A 252 9.66 23.50 -22.01
CA THR A 252 8.95 22.26 -21.75
C THR A 252 8.06 22.33 -20.50
N TYR A 253 8.59 22.83 -19.38
CA TYR A 253 7.79 23.01 -18.16
C TYR A 253 6.68 24.06 -18.35
N THR A 254 6.95 25.12 -19.11
CA THR A 254 5.96 26.16 -19.43
C THR A 254 4.83 25.61 -20.30
N ASP A 255 5.15 24.82 -21.34
CA ASP A 255 4.19 24.17 -22.23
C ASP A 255 3.27 23.23 -21.42
N TYR A 256 3.85 22.43 -20.52
CA TYR A 256 3.15 21.52 -19.62
C TYR A 256 2.12 22.23 -18.72
N LEU A 257 2.54 23.26 -17.98
CA LEU A 257 1.63 24.03 -17.13
C LEU A 257 0.55 24.75 -17.95
N THR A 258 0.90 25.23 -19.14
CA THR A 258 -0.05 25.89 -20.05
C THR A 258 -1.14 24.92 -20.52
N LEU A 259 -0.79 23.68 -20.86
CA LEU A 259 -1.77 22.66 -21.26
C LEU A 259 -2.70 22.26 -20.11
N ILE A 260 -2.16 22.13 -18.90
CA ILE A 260 -2.95 21.83 -17.69
C ILE A 260 -3.98 22.93 -17.43
N ASP A 261 -3.54 24.20 -17.48
CA ASP A 261 -4.41 25.37 -17.31
C ASP A 261 -5.48 25.46 -18.42
N GLN A 262 -5.07 25.30 -19.69
CA GLN A 262 -5.99 25.35 -20.84
C GLN A 262 -7.07 24.26 -20.82
N LYS A 263 -6.75 23.10 -20.24
CA LYS A 263 -7.68 21.95 -20.15
C LYS A 263 -8.44 21.93 -18.82
N ASP A 264 -8.25 22.92 -17.95
CA ASP A 264 -8.84 23.00 -16.61
C ASP A 264 -8.60 21.71 -15.79
N ILE A 265 -7.42 21.10 -15.92
CA ILE A 265 -7.10 19.84 -15.24
C ILE A 265 -6.77 20.15 -13.77
N PRO A 266 -7.41 19.49 -12.79
CA PRO A 266 -7.06 19.60 -11.39
C PRO A 266 -5.57 19.31 -11.16
N PHE A 267 -4.87 20.28 -10.57
CA PHE A 267 -3.44 20.21 -10.28
C PHE A 267 -3.19 20.20 -8.77
N GLU A 268 -2.44 19.22 -8.29
CA GLU A 268 -2.04 19.08 -6.90
C GLU A 268 -0.52 18.99 -6.77
N VAL A 269 0.03 19.68 -5.77
CA VAL A 269 1.45 19.54 -5.40
C VAL A 269 1.58 18.38 -4.42
N ALA A 270 2.47 17.44 -4.71
CA ALA A 270 2.74 16.28 -3.88
C ALA A 270 3.26 16.68 -2.50
N GLN A 271 2.67 16.10 -1.45
CA GLN A 271 3.11 16.31 -0.06
C GLN A 271 3.77 15.05 0.49
N GLU A 272 4.94 15.19 1.08
CA GLU A 272 5.66 14.10 1.74
C GLU A 272 4.77 13.42 2.80
N GLY A 273 4.71 12.09 2.76
CA GLY A 273 3.92 11.27 3.67
C GLY A 273 2.44 11.12 3.31
N GLN A 274 1.94 11.84 2.30
CA GLN A 274 0.55 11.73 1.89
C GLN A 274 0.22 10.38 1.25
N PHE A 275 -0.99 9.91 1.49
CA PHE A 275 -1.56 8.77 0.77
C PHE A 275 -2.41 9.28 -0.39
N ILE A 276 -2.24 8.68 -1.55
CA ILE A 276 -2.98 9.03 -2.76
C ILE A 276 -4.20 8.11 -2.86
N GLU A 277 -5.39 8.72 -2.97
CA GLU A 277 -6.62 8.00 -3.31
C GLU A 277 -6.62 7.74 -4.82
N PHE A 278 -6.31 6.50 -5.21
CA PHE A 278 -6.25 6.06 -6.62
C PHE A 278 -7.15 4.84 -6.86
N ASP A 279 -6.99 3.80 -6.03
CA ASP A 279 -7.79 2.59 -6.09
C ASP A 279 -8.03 2.04 -4.67
N GLU A 280 -9.13 1.31 -4.45
CA GLU A 280 -9.44 0.79 -3.11
C GLU A 280 -8.52 -0.35 -2.65
N ASN A 281 -7.88 -1.05 -3.59
CA ASN A 281 -7.00 -2.20 -3.38
C ASN A 281 -5.52 -1.87 -3.61
N VAL A 282 -5.20 -0.62 -3.95
CA VAL A 282 -3.82 -0.14 -4.10
C VAL A 282 -3.55 0.98 -3.10
N ILE A 283 -2.52 0.79 -2.27
CA ILE A 283 -2.02 1.85 -1.38
C ILE A 283 -0.86 2.53 -2.09
N ILE A 284 -0.95 3.84 -2.29
CA ILE A 284 0.14 4.65 -2.84
C ILE A 284 0.52 5.71 -1.81
N GLN A 285 1.79 5.73 -1.39
CA GLN A 285 2.32 6.71 -0.46
C GLN A 285 3.45 7.52 -1.10
N VAL A 286 3.41 8.85 -0.94
CA VAL A 286 4.52 9.74 -1.32
C VAL A 286 5.59 9.70 -0.22
N LEU A 287 6.80 9.27 -0.55
CA LEU A 287 7.92 9.19 0.40
C LEU A 287 8.86 10.40 0.32
N ASN A 288 8.93 11.08 -0.82
CA ASN A 288 9.66 12.33 -1.02
C ASN A 288 8.91 13.20 -2.02
N SER A 289 8.96 14.52 -1.83
CA SER A 289 8.51 15.54 -2.80
C SER A 289 9.11 16.91 -2.50
N THR A 290 10.37 16.94 -2.03
CA THR A 290 11.01 18.14 -1.48
C THR A 290 11.31 19.18 -2.57
N ASN A 291 10.66 20.34 -2.57
CA ASN A 291 10.87 21.35 -3.63
C ASN A 291 11.81 22.51 -3.24
N ASP A 292 12.33 22.52 -2.01
CA ASP A 292 13.18 23.61 -1.47
C ASP A 292 14.64 23.57 -1.95
N SER A 293 15.11 22.43 -2.48
CA SER A 293 16.50 22.26 -2.93
C SER A 293 16.81 23.00 -4.22
N SER A 294 18.06 23.38 -4.48
CA SER A 294 18.45 23.89 -5.80
C SER A 294 18.62 22.78 -6.84
N ASP A 295 18.85 21.55 -6.40
CA ASP A 295 18.86 20.38 -7.26
C ASP A 295 17.42 20.01 -7.64
N LEU A 296 17.15 19.83 -8.93
CA LEU A 296 15.82 19.47 -9.43
C LEU A 296 15.49 18.02 -9.07
N ASN A 297 16.50 17.15 -9.08
CA ASN A 297 16.36 15.73 -8.80
C ASN A 297 15.89 15.46 -7.37
N GLU A 298 16.30 16.33 -6.43
CA GLU A 298 15.86 16.23 -5.03
C GLU A 298 14.36 16.46 -4.84
N SER A 299 13.70 17.05 -5.84
CA SER A 299 12.24 17.24 -5.86
C SER A 299 11.44 16.05 -6.37
N SER A 300 12.12 14.99 -6.80
CA SER A 300 11.48 13.75 -7.29
C SER A 300 10.37 13.28 -6.35
N VAL A 301 9.14 13.20 -6.88
CA VAL A 301 8.03 12.53 -6.20
C VAL A 301 8.34 11.04 -6.13
N VAL A 302 8.79 10.57 -4.97
CA VAL A 302 9.04 9.14 -4.74
C VAL A 302 7.75 8.48 -4.29
N LEU A 303 7.31 7.44 -5.01
CA LEU A 303 6.07 6.71 -4.72
C LEU A 303 6.36 5.29 -4.26
N LYS A 304 5.75 4.90 -3.14
CA LYS A 304 5.63 3.50 -2.76
C LYS A 304 4.22 3.00 -3.07
N VAL A 305 4.13 2.05 -3.98
CA VAL A 305 2.90 1.36 -4.38
C VAL A 305 2.86 0.01 -3.67
N ILE A 306 1.72 -0.33 -3.07
CA ILE A 306 1.49 -1.62 -2.41
C ILE A 306 0.14 -2.15 -2.86
N HIS A 307 0.15 -3.36 -3.41
CA HIS A 307 -1.03 -4.13 -3.74
C HIS A 307 -0.89 -5.52 -3.13
N GLU A 308 -1.75 -5.83 -2.16
CA GLU A 308 -1.67 -7.05 -1.36
C GLU A 308 -0.27 -7.23 -0.71
N ASP A 309 0.43 -8.30 -1.06
CA ASP A 309 1.77 -8.63 -0.59
C ASP A 309 2.88 -8.19 -1.57
N VAL A 310 2.52 -7.49 -2.66
CA VAL A 310 3.47 -6.97 -3.67
C VAL A 310 3.66 -5.46 -3.50
N SER A 311 4.90 -5.01 -3.57
CA SER A 311 5.29 -3.62 -3.39
C SER A 311 6.32 -3.14 -4.40
N VAL A 312 6.10 -1.93 -4.90
CA VAL A 312 6.95 -1.27 -5.92
C VAL A 312 7.38 0.09 -5.41
N LEU A 313 8.67 0.39 -5.47
CA LEU A 313 9.23 1.69 -5.12
C LEU A 313 9.68 2.42 -6.40
N LEU A 314 8.99 3.52 -6.72
CA LEU A 314 9.28 4.40 -7.86
C LEU A 314 10.06 5.61 -7.36
N THR A 315 11.36 5.65 -7.65
CA THR A 315 12.26 6.65 -7.04
C THR A 315 12.48 7.91 -7.88
N GLY A 316 12.05 7.92 -9.15
CA GLY A 316 12.42 8.98 -10.09
C GLY A 316 13.93 9.18 -10.07
N ASP A 317 14.37 10.43 -9.87
CA ASP A 317 15.78 10.79 -9.82
C ASP A 317 16.26 11.17 -8.42
N ALA A 318 15.54 10.76 -7.38
CA ALA A 318 15.88 11.06 -5.99
C ALA A 318 17.37 10.74 -5.68
N THR A 319 18.05 11.67 -5.01
CA THR A 319 19.48 11.58 -4.71
C THR A 319 19.74 10.75 -3.45
N MET A 320 20.99 10.38 -3.19
CA MET A 320 21.36 9.73 -1.93
C MET A 320 20.94 10.51 -0.68
N GLU A 321 20.91 11.84 -0.73
CA GLU A 321 20.41 12.68 0.35
C GLU A 321 18.91 12.42 0.61
N ASN A 322 18.10 12.35 -0.44
CA ASN A 322 16.69 11.96 -0.30
C ASN A 322 16.56 10.54 0.26
N GLU A 323 17.36 9.60 -0.22
CA GLU A 323 17.33 8.20 0.24
C GLU A 323 17.57 8.10 1.75
N GLU A 324 18.57 8.81 2.26
CA GLU A 324 18.85 8.86 3.69
C GLU A 324 17.69 9.42 4.50
N GLU A 325 17.06 10.50 4.03
CA GLU A 325 15.91 11.11 4.71
C GLU A 325 14.67 10.21 4.67
N MET A 326 14.39 9.58 3.52
CA MET A 326 13.28 8.64 3.38
C MET A 326 13.43 7.43 4.30
N MET A 327 14.62 6.82 4.35
CA MET A 327 14.90 5.67 5.22
C MET A 327 14.77 5.99 6.72
N LYS A 328 14.96 7.25 7.13
CA LYS A 328 14.77 7.67 8.54
C LYS A 328 13.28 7.75 8.91
N LYS A 329 12.41 8.04 7.93
CA LYS A 329 11.00 8.40 8.17
C LYS A 329 10.03 7.27 7.81
N TYR A 330 10.34 6.48 6.78
CA TYR A 330 9.40 5.55 6.17
C TYR A 330 9.99 4.15 6.02
N ASN A 331 9.12 3.16 5.85
CA ASN A 331 9.52 1.83 5.42
C ASN A 331 9.72 1.82 3.90
N VAL A 332 10.97 1.75 3.45
CA VAL A 332 11.33 1.73 2.02
C VAL A 332 11.41 0.32 1.42
N ASP A 333 11.26 -0.74 2.23
CA ASP A 333 11.24 -2.14 1.78
C ASP A 333 10.26 -2.36 0.62
N ALA A 334 10.72 -2.91 -0.51
CA ALA A 334 9.89 -3.15 -1.69
C ALA A 334 10.42 -4.31 -2.54
N ASP A 335 9.51 -5.11 -3.10
CA ASP A 335 9.85 -6.26 -3.95
C ASP A 335 10.47 -5.82 -5.27
N VAL A 336 9.97 -4.72 -5.84
CA VAL A 336 10.46 -4.15 -7.10
C VAL A 336 10.89 -2.70 -6.93
N LEU A 337 12.11 -2.39 -7.38
CA LEU A 337 12.70 -1.06 -7.31
C LEU A 337 12.87 -0.48 -8.73
N LYS A 338 12.28 0.68 -9.00
CA LYS A 338 12.80 1.53 -10.09
C LYS A 338 14.09 2.16 -9.58
N VAL A 339 15.21 1.79 -10.19
CA VAL A 339 16.54 2.32 -9.87
C VAL A 339 16.56 3.81 -10.16
N GLY A 340 17.03 4.58 -9.17
CA GLY A 340 16.98 6.04 -9.22
C GLY A 340 17.92 6.62 -10.26
N HIS A 341 17.50 7.73 -10.88
CA HIS A 341 18.30 8.55 -11.78
C HIS A 341 18.97 7.75 -12.89
N HIS A 342 18.19 6.83 -13.49
CA HIS A 342 18.61 6.00 -14.63
C HIS A 342 19.84 5.11 -14.34
N GLY A 343 20.20 4.94 -13.06
CA GLY A 343 21.44 4.27 -12.64
C GLY A 343 22.64 5.20 -12.47
N SER A 344 22.43 6.50 -12.26
CA SER A 344 23.50 7.45 -11.87
C SER A 344 24.13 7.07 -10.54
N SER A 345 25.45 7.28 -10.39
CA SER A 345 26.16 7.06 -9.12
C SER A 345 25.77 8.04 -8.00
N THR A 346 24.94 9.05 -8.31
CA THR A 346 24.33 10.00 -7.35
C THR A 346 23.07 9.46 -6.66
N SER A 347 22.61 8.27 -7.07
CA SER A 347 21.42 7.61 -6.53
C SER A 347 21.69 6.11 -6.33
N SER A 348 20.68 5.40 -5.85
CA SER A 348 20.68 3.98 -5.50
C SER A 348 21.88 3.62 -4.63
N SER A 349 21.99 4.30 -3.47
CA SER A 349 23.04 4.00 -2.50
C SER A 349 22.94 2.56 -2.01
N LEU A 350 24.07 1.98 -1.60
CA LEU A 350 24.09 0.64 -1.03
C LEU A 350 23.24 0.55 0.25
N ASN A 351 23.09 1.65 0.98
CA ASN A 351 22.23 1.70 2.17
C ASN A 351 20.76 1.59 1.78
N LEU A 352 20.31 2.36 0.77
CA LEU A 352 18.96 2.23 0.22
C LEU A 352 18.71 0.80 -0.24
N LEU A 353 19.58 0.24 -1.09
CA LEU A 353 19.38 -1.09 -1.66
C LEU A 353 19.28 -2.19 -0.59
N ARG A 354 20.00 -2.04 0.53
CA ARG A 354 19.90 -2.96 1.68
C ARG A 354 18.66 -2.75 2.53
N ALA A 355 18.04 -1.58 2.49
CA ALA A 355 16.79 -1.27 3.19
C ALA A 355 15.55 -1.61 2.34
N VAL A 356 15.67 -1.52 1.01
CA VAL A 356 14.63 -1.88 0.05
C VAL A 356 14.54 -3.40 -0.13
N THR A 357 15.68 -4.11 -0.12
CA THR A 357 15.75 -5.56 -0.36
C THR A 357 14.99 -6.03 -1.62
N PRO A 358 15.21 -5.41 -2.79
CA PRO A 358 14.43 -5.73 -3.98
C PRO A 358 14.80 -7.10 -4.55
N ASP A 359 13.78 -7.86 -4.93
CA ASP A 359 13.93 -9.04 -5.78
C ASP A 359 14.28 -8.61 -7.21
N ASN A 360 13.60 -7.57 -7.72
CA ASN A 360 13.80 -7.05 -9.07
C ASN A 360 14.12 -5.55 -9.04
N SER A 361 15.09 -5.14 -9.86
CA SER A 361 15.50 -3.74 -10.02
C SER A 361 15.46 -3.34 -11.49
N ILE A 362 14.71 -2.29 -11.78
CA ILE A 362 14.46 -1.79 -13.14
C ILE A 362 15.35 -0.59 -13.41
N LEU A 363 16.22 -0.70 -14.42
CA LEU A 363 16.98 0.40 -14.98
C LEU A 363 16.24 0.92 -16.21
N SER A 364 15.66 2.13 -16.12
CA SER A 364 15.12 2.81 -17.30
C SER A 364 16.17 3.78 -17.84
N TYR A 365 16.64 3.54 -19.06
CA TYR A 365 17.61 4.40 -19.75
C TYR A 365 17.66 4.05 -21.24
N GLY A 366 18.31 4.91 -22.01
CA GLY A 366 18.58 4.72 -23.44
C GLY A 366 20.06 4.88 -23.76
N ASP A 367 20.40 4.89 -25.05
CA ASP A 367 21.74 5.31 -25.48
C ASP A 367 21.97 6.76 -25.02
N ASN A 368 23.01 6.97 -24.20
CA ASN A 368 23.23 8.23 -23.51
C ASN A 368 24.72 8.57 -23.37
N SER A 369 25.01 9.87 -23.28
CA SER A 369 26.37 10.38 -23.05
C SER A 369 26.71 10.58 -21.56
N TYR A 370 25.76 10.30 -20.66
CA TYR A 370 25.93 10.50 -19.21
C TYR A 370 26.76 9.39 -18.58
N GLY A 371 26.86 8.24 -19.25
CA GLY A 371 27.52 7.05 -18.70
C GLY A 371 26.59 6.24 -17.81
N HIS A 372 25.28 6.41 -17.97
CA HIS A 372 24.27 5.64 -17.25
C HIS A 372 23.97 4.30 -17.97
N PRO A 373 23.72 3.21 -17.24
CA PRO A 373 23.91 3.09 -15.80
C PRO A 373 25.41 3.08 -15.43
N ASP A 374 25.74 3.72 -14.31
CA ASP A 374 27.10 3.69 -13.78
C ASP A 374 27.43 2.26 -13.32
N SER A 375 28.63 1.79 -13.69
CA SER A 375 29.12 0.46 -13.31
C SER A 375 29.14 0.21 -11.80
N GLU A 376 29.28 1.25 -10.98
CA GLU A 376 29.23 1.13 -9.52
C GLU A 376 27.80 0.83 -9.04
N VAL A 377 26.78 1.47 -9.64
CA VAL A 377 25.37 1.21 -9.29
C VAL A 377 25.01 -0.23 -9.64
N VAL A 378 25.40 -0.69 -10.84
CA VAL A 378 25.21 -2.07 -11.26
C VAL A 378 25.87 -3.05 -10.27
N GLN A 379 27.08 -2.76 -9.79
CA GLN A 379 27.74 -3.59 -8.78
C GLN A 379 27.00 -3.60 -7.43
N ARG A 380 26.43 -2.46 -7.00
CA ARG A 380 25.63 -2.40 -5.77
C ARG A 380 24.36 -3.27 -5.88
N LEU A 381 23.67 -3.24 -7.03
CA LEU A 381 22.50 -4.09 -7.30
C LEU A 381 22.85 -5.58 -7.21
N TYR A 382 23.94 -6.01 -7.86
CA TYR A 382 24.41 -7.39 -7.72
C TYR A 382 24.76 -7.77 -6.27
N SER A 383 25.29 -6.82 -5.48
CA SER A 383 25.70 -7.08 -4.10
C SER A 383 24.52 -7.34 -3.14
N VAL A 384 23.31 -6.96 -3.52
CA VAL A 384 22.08 -7.24 -2.77
C VAL A 384 21.25 -8.39 -3.37
N ASN A 385 21.79 -9.08 -4.40
CA ASN A 385 21.14 -10.17 -5.14
C ASN A 385 19.85 -9.76 -5.87
N ALA A 386 19.72 -8.49 -6.27
CA ALA A 386 18.61 -8.05 -7.09
C ALA A 386 18.78 -8.57 -8.53
N GLU A 387 17.72 -9.10 -9.12
CA GLU A 387 17.63 -9.34 -10.56
C GLU A 387 17.50 -7.99 -11.28
N ILE A 388 18.31 -7.77 -12.31
CA ILE A 388 18.39 -6.48 -13.01
C ILE A 388 17.68 -6.60 -14.35
N TRP A 389 16.70 -5.73 -14.56
CA TRP A 389 16.01 -5.55 -15.85
C TRP A 389 16.35 -4.18 -16.41
N SER A 390 16.45 -4.06 -17.73
CA SER A 390 16.83 -2.82 -18.41
C SER A 390 15.90 -2.51 -19.57
N THR A 391 15.29 -1.32 -19.59
CA THR A 391 14.47 -0.94 -20.75
C THR A 391 15.28 -0.89 -22.04
N TYR A 392 16.57 -0.57 -21.96
CA TYR A 392 17.46 -0.51 -23.11
C TYR A 392 17.71 -1.88 -23.77
N TYR A 393 17.83 -2.95 -22.98
CA TYR A 393 18.12 -4.29 -23.50
C TYR A 393 16.88 -5.16 -23.65
N ASP A 394 15.91 -4.98 -22.77
CA ASP A 394 14.72 -5.82 -22.65
C ASP A 394 13.49 -5.16 -23.31
N GLY A 395 13.58 -3.90 -23.72
CA GLY A 395 12.44 -3.10 -24.17
C GLY A 395 11.51 -2.74 -23.01
N SER A 396 10.24 -2.47 -23.27
CA SER A 396 9.27 -2.24 -22.20
C SER A 396 9.17 -3.47 -21.28
N ILE A 397 9.08 -3.24 -19.97
CA ILE A 397 9.02 -4.29 -18.94
C ILE A 397 7.67 -4.21 -18.23
N LEU A 398 6.98 -5.34 -18.07
CA LEU A 398 5.70 -5.44 -17.38
C LEU A 398 5.87 -6.24 -16.10
N LEU A 399 5.43 -5.65 -15.00
CA LEU A 399 5.06 -6.36 -13.80
C LEU A 399 3.56 -6.64 -13.85
N GLU A 400 3.16 -7.88 -13.62
CA GLU A 400 1.76 -8.29 -13.47
C GLU A 400 1.59 -9.06 -12.17
N THR A 401 0.73 -8.59 -11.28
CA THR A 401 0.40 -9.30 -10.02
C THR A 401 -0.59 -10.42 -10.31
N GLY A 402 -0.52 -11.51 -9.55
CA GLY A 402 -1.51 -12.60 -9.60
C GLY A 402 -1.50 -13.44 -8.32
N ASP A 403 -2.22 -14.56 -8.32
CA ASP A 403 -2.47 -15.41 -7.14
C ASP A 403 -1.22 -15.87 -6.35
N ASN A 404 -0.02 -15.83 -6.95
CA ASN A 404 1.24 -16.30 -6.35
C ASN A 404 2.31 -15.18 -6.27
N GLY A 405 1.93 -13.91 -6.20
CA GLY A 405 2.84 -12.77 -6.14
C GLY A 405 2.79 -11.95 -7.42
N TYR A 406 3.92 -11.82 -8.12
CA TYR A 406 3.98 -11.11 -9.40
C TYR A 406 4.88 -11.84 -10.40
N SER A 407 4.72 -11.50 -11.67
CA SER A 407 5.58 -11.94 -12.77
C SER A 407 6.16 -10.73 -13.50
N MET A 408 7.37 -10.92 -14.03
CA MET A 408 8.08 -9.92 -14.84
C MET A 408 8.16 -10.42 -16.28
N MET A 409 7.81 -9.57 -17.24
CA MET A 409 7.87 -9.86 -18.68
C MET A 409 8.54 -8.69 -19.40
N SER A 410 9.10 -8.94 -20.58
CA SER A 410 9.74 -7.90 -21.40
C SER A 410 9.48 -8.07 -22.90
N GLY A 411 9.67 -6.98 -23.65
CA GLY A 411 9.54 -6.94 -25.11
C GLY A 411 8.16 -6.52 -25.61
N ASP A 412 7.77 -7.01 -26.80
CA ASP A 412 6.42 -6.83 -27.36
C ASP A 412 5.40 -7.66 -26.55
N MET A 413 5.08 -7.15 -25.38
CA MET A 413 3.97 -7.61 -24.57
C MET A 413 2.70 -7.17 -25.32
N TYR A 414 1.72 -8.07 -25.47
CA TYR A 414 0.50 -7.96 -26.31
C TYR A 414 0.65 -8.42 -27.76
#